data_AF-A0A1I6IP92-F1
#
_entry.id   AF-A0A1I6IP92-F1
#
_cell.length_a   1.000
_cell.length_b   1.000
_cell.length_c   1.000
_cell.angle_alpha   90.00
_cell.angle_beta   90.00
_cell.angle_gamma   90.00
#
_symmetry.space_group_name_H-M   'P 1'
#
loop_
_entity.id
_entity.type
_entity.pdbx_description
1 polymer ?
#
loop_
_entity_poly.entity_id
_entity_poly.type
_entity_poly.pdbx_seq_one_letter_code
_entity_poly.pdbx_strand_id
1 'polypeptide(L)'
;MKFRKNKKGFSLVEVMVSVMVLAILFIPIISNFVASIKVNREAGYMQKATLVAQTVLEDVKNKTYEEFLKASGWTTQPVDPSDTAALIRAKAGFIYDGVEYKAEVRMTPTSYYGTGGVDSINDKKLPKIYAMSSNNTCVMSDGYDSSSGKVFFSNKGYHDDSKLRRTMKVTIEKLADKQYKVSVEYEYTYDGCIETLPLHIYEETFMNGLDCIYFYYQPLTSGNDTLKITCDTVPATDHINFFVISTDTSVSSQLTIDCPTDLCGSASPFYMVHNVNFSDGHSNEVATAAGDFFEEETKDRLYRVTVKVTRANDVNNKVYAEMSSAKGEN
;
A
#
# COMPACT_ATOMS: atom_id res chain seq x y z
N MET A 1 -30.32 -83.71 -18.29
CA MET A 1 -30.95 -83.25 -17.04
C MET A 1 -31.33 -81.77 -17.20
N LYS A 2 -32.62 -81.44 -17.34
CA LYS A 2 -33.11 -80.06 -17.57
C LYS A 2 -33.55 -79.45 -16.23
N PHE A 3 -32.88 -78.39 -15.77
CA PHE A 3 -33.41 -77.54 -14.70
C PHE A 3 -34.59 -76.73 -15.24
N ARG A 4 -35.83 -77.10 -14.88
CA ARG A 4 -37.00 -76.23 -15.10
C ARG A 4 -36.89 -75.05 -14.13
N LYS A 5 -36.60 -73.85 -14.66
CA LYS A 5 -36.75 -72.61 -13.90
C LYS A 5 -38.21 -72.45 -13.50
N ASN A 6 -38.47 -72.59 -12.20
CA ASN A 6 -39.78 -72.34 -11.60
C ASN A 6 -40.03 -70.83 -11.68
N LYS A 7 -40.80 -70.37 -12.67
CA LYS A 7 -41.29 -68.99 -12.70
C LYS A 7 -42.46 -68.86 -11.72
N LYS A 8 -42.15 -68.84 -10.42
CA LYS A 8 -43.13 -68.41 -9.41
C LYS A 8 -43.31 -66.91 -9.58
N GLY A 9 -44.53 -66.48 -9.91
CA GLY A 9 -44.90 -65.06 -9.89
C GLY A 9 -44.85 -64.53 -8.45
N PHE A 10 -44.62 -63.22 -8.30
CA PHE A 10 -44.62 -62.56 -6.99
C PHE A 10 -46.01 -62.64 -6.36
N SER A 11 -46.07 -62.86 -5.04
CA SER A 11 -47.32 -62.73 -4.28
C SER A 11 -47.75 -61.26 -4.27
N LEU A 12 -49.06 -60.99 -4.31
CA LEU A 12 -49.61 -59.63 -4.19
C LEU A 12 -49.09 -58.92 -2.93
N VAL A 13 -48.99 -59.64 -1.82
CA VAL A 13 -48.48 -59.12 -0.54
C VAL A 13 -47.01 -58.74 -0.65
N GLU A 14 -46.20 -59.53 -1.35
CA GLU A 14 -44.78 -59.28 -1.53
C GLU A 14 -44.54 -58.03 -2.39
N VAL A 15 -45.35 -57.84 -3.43
CA VAL A 15 -45.36 -56.60 -4.23
C VAL A 15 -45.78 -55.41 -3.38
N MET A 16 -46.82 -55.56 -2.57
CA MET A 16 -47.34 -54.48 -1.71
C MET A 16 -46.29 -54.03 -0.67
N VAL A 17 -45.67 -54.98 0.04
CA VAL A 17 -44.60 -54.69 1.01
C VAL A 17 -43.39 -54.06 0.33
N SER A 18 -43.01 -54.55 -0.87
CA SER A 18 -41.88 -54.00 -1.63
C SER A 18 -42.12 -52.53 -2.01
N VAL A 19 -43.32 -52.19 -2.50
CA VAL A 19 -43.67 -50.81 -2.84
C VAL A 19 -43.76 -49.92 -1.59
N MET A 20 -44.24 -50.45 -0.46
CA MET A 20 -44.28 -49.71 0.82
C MET A 20 -42.88 -49.33 1.31
N VAL A 21 -41.95 -50.29 1.34
CA VAL A 21 -40.56 -50.02 1.75
C VAL A 21 -39.91 -49.03 0.79
N LEU A 22 -40.12 -49.20 -0.52
CA LEU A 22 -39.60 -48.30 -1.53
C LEU A 22 -40.15 -46.86 -1.37
N ALA A 23 -41.44 -46.70 -1.07
CA ALA A 23 -42.05 -45.39 -0.84
C ALA A 23 -41.45 -44.67 0.38
N ILE A 24 -41.25 -45.39 1.50
CA ILE A 24 -40.62 -44.84 2.70
C ILE A 24 -39.20 -44.35 2.40
N LEU A 25 -38.45 -45.08 1.58
CA LEU A 25 -37.10 -44.71 1.17
C LEU A 25 -37.06 -43.50 0.23
N PHE A 26 -38.07 -43.29 -0.61
CA PHE A 26 -38.11 -42.16 -1.56
C PHE A 26 -38.42 -40.81 -0.91
N ILE A 27 -39.13 -40.77 0.22
CA ILE A 27 -39.49 -39.52 0.92
C ILE A 27 -38.27 -38.62 1.16
N PRO A 28 -37.17 -39.08 1.80
CA PRO A 28 -35.99 -38.24 2.01
C PRO A 28 -35.25 -37.92 0.70
N ILE A 29 -35.26 -38.81 -0.30
CA ILE A 29 -34.60 -38.60 -1.59
C ILE A 29 -35.27 -37.45 -2.35
N ILE A 30 -36.61 -37.43 -2.40
CA ILE A 30 -37.37 -36.36 -3.07
C ILE A 30 -37.16 -35.04 -2.35
N SER A 31 -37.16 -35.04 -1.01
CA SER A 31 -36.90 -33.83 -0.22
C SER A 31 -35.53 -33.23 -0.55
N ASN A 32 -34.48 -34.07 -0.58
CA ASN A 32 -33.13 -33.64 -0.94
C ASN A 32 -33.05 -33.16 -2.40
N PHE A 33 -33.76 -33.82 -3.33
CA PHE A 33 -33.79 -33.41 -4.73
C PHE A 33 -34.46 -32.03 -4.92
N VAL A 34 -35.57 -31.78 -4.22
CA VAL A 34 -36.24 -30.47 -4.23
C VAL A 34 -35.33 -29.39 -3.65
N ALA A 35 -34.60 -29.70 -2.57
CA ALA A 35 -33.61 -28.79 -2.01
C ALA A 35 -32.48 -28.48 -3.03
N SER A 36 -31.94 -29.50 -3.70
CA SER A 36 -30.92 -29.34 -4.74
C SER A 36 -31.40 -28.50 -5.92
N ILE A 37 -32.65 -28.66 -6.37
CA ILE A 37 -33.23 -27.81 -7.42
C ILE A 37 -33.28 -26.35 -6.99
N LYS A 38 -33.66 -26.08 -5.73
CA LYS A 38 -33.70 -24.71 -5.19
C LYS A 38 -32.30 -24.11 -5.13
N VAL A 39 -31.33 -24.85 -4.58
CA VAL A 39 -29.93 -24.42 -4.51
C VAL A 39 -29.36 -24.19 -5.91
N ASN A 40 -29.64 -25.06 -6.86
CA ASN A 40 -29.14 -24.92 -8.23
C ASN A 40 -29.75 -23.70 -8.95
N ARG A 41 -31.05 -23.43 -8.75
CA ARG A 41 -31.66 -22.19 -9.26
C ARG A 41 -31.02 -20.95 -8.64
N GLU A 42 -30.77 -20.98 -7.34
CA GLU A 42 -30.14 -19.87 -6.63
C GLU A 42 -28.71 -19.63 -7.10
N ALA A 43 -27.91 -20.68 -7.25
CA ALA A 43 -26.57 -20.61 -7.84
C ALA A 43 -26.60 -20.01 -9.25
N GLY A 44 -27.59 -20.36 -10.07
CA GLY A 44 -27.80 -19.76 -11.39
C GLY A 44 -28.09 -18.26 -11.34
N TYR A 45 -28.86 -17.79 -10.36
CA TYR A 45 -29.07 -16.35 -10.15
C TYR A 45 -27.79 -15.64 -9.68
N MET A 46 -27.01 -16.25 -8.80
CA MET A 46 -25.73 -15.70 -8.34
C MET A 46 -24.72 -15.60 -9.50
N GLN A 47 -24.57 -16.64 -10.32
CA GLN A 47 -23.68 -16.61 -11.48
C GLN A 47 -24.02 -15.48 -12.45
N LYS A 48 -25.31 -15.30 -12.75
CA LYS A 48 -25.80 -14.21 -13.62
C LYS A 48 -25.59 -12.84 -13.01
N ALA A 49 -25.83 -12.69 -11.70
CA ALA A 49 -25.55 -11.45 -10.99
C ALA A 49 -24.06 -11.11 -11.00
N THR A 50 -23.17 -12.10 -10.91
CA THR A 50 -21.71 -11.90 -11.03
C THR A 50 -21.33 -11.40 -12.41
N LEU A 51 -21.93 -11.93 -13.49
CA LEU A 51 -21.68 -11.42 -14.84
C LEU A 51 -22.09 -9.95 -14.96
N VAL A 52 -23.27 -9.58 -14.44
CA VAL A 52 -23.72 -8.17 -14.39
C VAL A 52 -22.74 -7.32 -13.59
N ALA A 53 -22.29 -7.80 -12.43
CA ALA A 53 -21.35 -7.08 -11.59
C ALA A 53 -20.00 -6.84 -12.30
N GLN A 54 -19.49 -7.85 -13.01
CA GLN A 54 -18.26 -7.75 -13.81
C GLN A 54 -18.42 -6.73 -14.94
N THR A 55 -19.48 -6.84 -15.75
CA THR A 55 -19.72 -5.91 -16.87
C THR A 55 -19.86 -4.47 -16.37
N VAL A 56 -20.60 -4.25 -15.29
CA VAL A 56 -20.76 -2.90 -14.69
C VAL A 56 -19.44 -2.40 -14.13
N LEU A 57 -18.68 -3.25 -13.42
CA LEU A 57 -17.39 -2.87 -12.86
C LEU A 57 -16.40 -2.48 -13.96
N GLU A 58 -16.35 -3.21 -15.07
CA GLU A 58 -15.53 -2.89 -16.24
C GLU A 58 -15.96 -1.58 -16.91
N ASP A 59 -17.27 -1.36 -17.10
CA ASP A 59 -17.79 -0.11 -17.66
C ASP A 59 -17.43 1.11 -16.81
N VAL A 60 -17.53 1.00 -15.48
CA VAL A 60 -17.12 2.05 -14.53
C VAL A 60 -15.61 2.27 -14.56
N LYS A 61 -14.83 1.19 -14.74
CA LYS A 61 -13.36 1.29 -14.86
C LYS A 61 -12.91 1.94 -16.16
N ASN A 62 -13.69 1.84 -17.23
CA ASN A 62 -13.35 2.41 -18.53
C ASN A 62 -13.77 3.88 -18.73
N LYS A 63 -14.52 4.47 -17.79
CA LYS A 63 -14.98 5.87 -17.83
C LYS A 63 -14.37 6.68 -16.71
N THR A 64 -13.95 7.91 -16.93
CA THR A 64 -13.55 8.82 -15.84
C THR A 64 -14.70 9.06 -14.86
N TYR A 65 -14.41 9.53 -13.65
CA TYR A 65 -15.42 9.82 -12.64
C TYR A 65 -16.46 10.81 -13.16
N GLU A 66 -16.04 11.84 -13.90
CA GLU A 66 -16.95 12.82 -14.49
C GLU A 66 -17.83 12.23 -15.61
N GLU A 67 -17.24 11.40 -16.47
CA GLU A 67 -18.00 10.69 -17.51
C GLU A 67 -19.02 9.74 -16.88
N PHE A 68 -18.65 9.06 -15.79
CA PHE A 68 -19.57 8.20 -15.06
C PHE A 68 -20.67 9.01 -14.37
N LEU A 69 -20.36 10.20 -13.83
CA LEU A 69 -21.35 11.12 -13.29
C LEU A 69 -22.37 11.57 -14.35
N LYS A 70 -21.92 11.79 -15.59
CA LYS A 70 -22.78 12.21 -16.71
C LYS A 70 -23.42 11.01 -17.44
N ALA A 71 -23.06 9.78 -17.09
CA ALA A 71 -23.55 8.59 -17.77
C ALA A 71 -25.07 8.43 -17.62
N SER A 72 -25.76 8.34 -18.77
CA SER A 72 -27.20 8.18 -18.86
C SER A 72 -27.68 6.83 -18.31
N GLY A 73 -28.88 6.81 -17.74
CA GLY A 73 -29.51 5.60 -17.20
C GLY A 73 -29.08 5.22 -15.78
N TRP A 74 -28.18 6.00 -15.17
CA TRP A 74 -27.82 5.88 -13.76
C TRP A 74 -28.54 6.94 -12.93
N THR A 75 -29.04 6.54 -11.77
CA THR A 75 -29.74 7.43 -10.82
C THR A 75 -28.90 7.58 -9.56
N THR A 76 -28.67 8.82 -9.12
CA THR A 76 -27.98 9.09 -7.85
C THR A 76 -28.85 8.63 -6.69
N GLN A 77 -28.26 7.87 -5.77
CA GLN A 77 -28.92 7.44 -4.55
C GLN A 77 -28.54 8.37 -3.39
N PRO A 78 -29.39 8.51 -2.36
CA PRO A 78 -29.02 9.20 -1.14
C PRO A 78 -27.76 8.57 -0.55
N VAL A 79 -26.79 9.41 -0.20
CA VAL A 79 -25.58 9.01 0.50
C VAL A 79 -25.82 9.25 1.99
N ASP A 80 -25.30 8.36 2.85
CA ASP A 80 -25.32 8.59 4.29
C ASP A 80 -24.63 9.95 4.59
N PRO A 81 -25.24 10.85 5.38
CA PRO A 81 -24.63 12.13 5.71
C PRO A 81 -23.25 12.02 6.38
N SER A 82 -22.91 10.85 6.95
CA SER A 82 -21.59 10.56 7.52
C SER A 82 -20.54 10.09 6.49
N ASP A 83 -20.97 9.75 5.27
CA ASP A 83 -20.12 9.30 4.17
C ASP A 83 -20.17 10.31 3.01
N THR A 84 -19.93 11.59 3.31
CA THR A 84 -20.02 12.71 2.36
C THR A 84 -19.12 12.57 1.13
N ALA A 85 -18.16 11.63 1.16
CA ALA A 85 -17.20 11.39 0.11
C ALA A 85 -17.65 10.33 -0.91
N ALA A 86 -18.63 9.48 -0.58
CA ALA A 86 -19.05 8.39 -1.45
C ALA A 86 -20.09 8.84 -2.48
N LEU A 87 -19.90 8.43 -3.74
CA LEU A 87 -20.94 8.53 -4.76
C LEU A 87 -21.66 7.18 -4.87
N ILE A 88 -23.00 7.18 -4.79
CA ILE A 88 -23.81 5.99 -5.03
C ILE A 88 -24.71 6.22 -6.26
N ARG A 89 -24.59 5.35 -7.25
CA ARG A 89 -25.37 5.38 -8.50
C ARG A 89 -26.01 4.02 -8.75
N ALA A 90 -27.30 4.00 -9.08
CA ALA A 90 -28.03 2.77 -9.37
C ALA A 90 -28.65 2.76 -10.76
N LYS A 91 -28.64 1.60 -11.41
CA LYS A 91 -29.28 1.36 -12.72
C LYS A 91 -29.99 0.01 -12.70
N ALA A 92 -31.23 0.00 -13.19
CA ALA A 92 -32.02 -1.21 -13.43
C ALA A 92 -32.02 -1.56 -14.94
N GLY A 93 -32.65 -2.68 -15.33
CA GLY A 93 -32.76 -3.09 -16.73
C GLY A 93 -31.66 -4.02 -17.24
N PHE A 94 -30.82 -4.60 -16.38
CA PHE A 94 -29.85 -5.61 -16.81
C PHE A 94 -30.56 -6.97 -16.92
N ILE A 95 -30.86 -7.42 -18.15
CA ILE A 95 -31.62 -8.65 -18.40
C ILE A 95 -30.67 -9.77 -18.83
N TYR A 96 -30.65 -10.87 -18.06
CA TYR A 96 -29.96 -12.11 -18.41
C TYR A 96 -30.91 -13.29 -18.27
N ASP A 97 -31.14 -14.03 -19.36
CA ASP A 97 -32.09 -15.15 -19.46
C ASP A 97 -33.48 -14.82 -18.88
N GLY A 98 -34.03 -13.65 -19.22
CA GLY A 98 -35.36 -13.22 -18.78
C GLY A 98 -35.44 -12.80 -17.31
N VAL A 99 -34.32 -12.76 -16.58
CA VAL A 99 -34.25 -12.23 -15.22
C VAL A 99 -33.63 -10.84 -15.26
N GLU A 100 -34.34 -9.87 -14.70
CA GLU A 100 -33.87 -8.49 -14.56
C GLU A 100 -33.11 -8.27 -13.25
N TYR A 101 -31.97 -7.59 -13.36
CA TYR A 101 -31.10 -7.19 -12.27
C TYR A 101 -30.97 -5.67 -12.18
N LYS A 102 -30.73 -5.20 -10.96
CA LYS A 102 -30.36 -3.83 -10.62
C LYS A 102 -28.92 -3.84 -10.13
N ALA A 103 -28.10 -2.94 -10.66
CA ALA A 103 -26.74 -2.70 -10.19
C ALA A 103 -26.67 -1.38 -9.43
N GLU A 104 -25.98 -1.39 -8.31
CA GLU A 104 -25.61 -0.21 -7.53
C GLU A 104 -24.09 -0.12 -7.48
N VAL A 105 -23.57 1.03 -7.92
CA VAL A 105 -22.16 1.36 -7.92
C VAL A 105 -21.92 2.36 -6.80
N ARG A 106 -21.08 2.00 -5.84
CA ARG A 106 -20.56 2.88 -4.81
C ARG A 106 -19.10 3.17 -5.11
N MET A 107 -18.78 4.45 -5.33
CA MET A 107 -17.41 4.92 -5.43
C MET A 107 -17.07 5.59 -4.12
N THR A 108 -16.28 4.90 -3.28
CA THR A 108 -15.75 5.44 -2.04
C THR A 108 -14.30 5.81 -2.29
N PRO A 109 -13.91 7.07 -2.13
CA PRO A 109 -12.53 7.45 -2.33
C PRO A 109 -11.64 6.85 -1.21
N THR A 110 -10.36 6.64 -1.50
CA THR A 110 -9.43 6.01 -0.53
C THR A 110 -8.85 7.06 0.42
N SER A 111 -8.19 6.66 1.52
CA SER A 111 -7.66 7.53 2.58
C SER A 111 -6.72 8.68 2.15
N TYR A 112 -6.47 8.84 0.86
CA TYR A 112 -5.80 9.94 0.20
C TYR A 112 -6.77 11.10 -0.11
N TYR A 113 -7.32 11.71 0.95
CA TYR A 113 -8.17 12.91 0.86
C TYR A 113 -7.47 14.15 1.41
N GLY A 114 -7.67 15.28 0.73
CA GLY A 114 -7.47 16.63 1.28
C GLY A 114 -8.64 17.09 2.15
N THR A 115 -8.60 18.35 2.57
CA THR A 115 -9.47 18.89 3.63
C THR A 115 -10.89 19.28 3.17
N GLY A 116 -11.20 19.24 1.86
CA GLY A 116 -12.46 19.70 1.27
C GLY A 116 -13.42 18.62 0.73
N GLY A 117 -13.31 17.36 1.17
CA GLY A 117 -14.30 16.32 0.82
C GLY A 117 -14.14 15.74 -0.59
N VAL A 118 -15.25 15.54 -1.33
CA VAL A 118 -15.23 14.97 -2.70
C VAL A 118 -14.39 15.83 -3.65
N ASP A 119 -14.39 17.15 -3.44
CA ASP A 119 -13.64 18.11 -4.25
C ASP A 119 -12.13 18.15 -3.91
N SER A 120 -11.71 17.47 -2.83
CA SER A 120 -10.30 17.33 -2.39
C SER A 120 -9.81 15.90 -2.39
N ILE A 121 -10.57 14.98 -2.98
CA ILE A 121 -9.98 13.77 -3.55
C ILE A 121 -8.88 14.30 -4.46
N ASN A 122 -7.62 13.86 -4.27
CA ASN A 122 -6.40 14.22 -5.05
C ASN A 122 -5.35 15.09 -4.35
N ASP A 123 -5.59 15.65 -3.17
CA ASP A 123 -4.58 16.52 -2.54
C ASP A 123 -3.38 15.77 -1.93
N LYS A 124 -3.37 14.42 -1.96
CA LYS A 124 -2.32 13.63 -1.33
C LYS A 124 -1.49 12.87 -2.37
N LYS A 125 -0.20 13.23 -2.41
CA LYS A 125 0.84 12.65 -3.27
C LYS A 125 1.12 11.18 -2.86
N LEU A 126 1.59 10.33 -3.80
CA LEU A 126 1.96 8.91 -3.56
C LEU A 126 3.49 8.72 -3.38
N PRO A 127 3.96 7.98 -2.35
CA PRO A 127 5.39 7.87 -2.05
C PRO A 127 6.14 7.02 -3.09
N LYS A 128 7.32 7.49 -3.55
CA LYS A 128 8.26 6.80 -4.45
C LYS A 128 8.99 5.65 -3.75
N ILE A 129 8.26 4.60 -3.39
CA ILE A 129 8.88 3.39 -2.82
C ILE A 129 9.77 2.71 -3.87
N TYR A 130 9.41 2.78 -5.16
CA TYR A 130 10.18 2.15 -6.25
C TYR A 130 11.55 2.81 -6.51
N ALA A 131 11.69 4.11 -6.25
CA ALA A 131 12.98 4.81 -6.37
C ALA A 131 14.00 4.36 -5.32
N MET A 132 13.55 3.76 -4.21
CA MET A 132 14.43 3.14 -3.21
C MET A 132 14.94 1.76 -3.65
N SER A 133 14.33 1.13 -4.67
CA SER A 133 14.72 -0.18 -5.19
C SER A 133 15.54 -0.15 -6.49
N SER A 134 15.89 1.04 -6.99
CA SER A 134 16.72 1.15 -8.19
C SER A 134 18.19 0.84 -7.92
N ASN A 135 18.88 0.29 -8.92
CA ASN A 135 20.28 -0.13 -8.83
C ASN A 135 21.29 1.03 -8.61
N ASN A 136 20.84 2.28 -8.72
CA ASN A 136 21.65 3.49 -8.54
C ASN A 136 21.26 4.25 -7.26
N THR A 137 20.52 3.60 -6.35
CA THR A 137 20.09 4.18 -5.09
C THR A 137 20.79 3.48 -3.94
N CYS A 138 21.43 4.26 -3.08
CA CYS A 138 21.91 3.78 -1.79
C CYS A 138 20.80 3.92 -0.75
N VAL A 139 20.49 2.84 -0.03
CA VAL A 139 19.60 2.86 1.14
C VAL A 139 20.39 2.39 2.35
N MET A 140 20.63 3.30 3.27
CA MET A 140 21.30 3.03 4.53
C MET A 140 20.37 3.27 5.71
N SER A 141 20.51 2.40 6.71
CA SER A 141 19.93 2.56 8.02
C SER A 141 21.04 2.46 9.06
N ASP A 142 20.94 3.20 10.16
CA ASP A 142 21.85 3.08 11.30
C ASP A 142 21.87 1.70 11.97
N GLY A 143 21.05 0.76 11.49
CA GLY A 143 21.06 -0.63 11.89
C GLY A 143 20.55 -0.78 13.32
N TYR A 144 20.28 -2.02 13.72
CA TYR A 144 19.72 -2.38 15.03
C TYR A 144 20.56 -1.98 16.25
N ASP A 145 21.66 -1.21 16.09
CA ASP A 145 22.61 -0.91 17.15
C ASP A 145 22.91 0.60 17.27
N SER A 146 21.89 1.46 17.11
CA SER A 146 21.90 2.85 17.58
C SER A 146 22.29 3.00 19.06
N SER A 147 22.30 1.88 19.80
CA SER A 147 22.72 1.75 21.19
C SER A 147 24.19 1.42 21.39
N SER A 148 24.98 1.08 20.36
CA SER A 148 26.39 0.66 20.54
C SER A 148 27.22 1.72 21.27
N GLY A 149 27.02 3.00 20.92
CA GLY A 149 27.68 4.12 21.60
C GLY A 149 27.31 4.16 23.09
N LYS A 150 26.02 4.09 23.42
CA LYS A 150 25.54 4.08 24.81
C LYS A 150 26.14 2.93 25.61
N VAL A 151 26.13 1.72 25.06
CA VAL A 151 26.67 0.52 25.72
C VAL A 151 28.18 0.63 25.93
N PHE A 152 28.92 1.08 24.92
CA PHE A 152 30.37 1.26 25.00
C PHE A 152 30.76 2.23 26.12
N PHE A 153 30.15 3.42 26.16
CA PHE A 153 30.44 4.43 27.16
C PHE A 153 29.95 4.02 28.56
N SER A 154 28.79 3.36 28.67
CA SER A 154 28.27 2.84 29.93
C SER A 154 29.20 1.79 30.57
N ASN A 155 29.75 0.88 29.77
CA ASN A 155 30.71 -0.13 30.26
C ASN A 155 32.02 0.48 30.77
N LYS A 156 32.32 1.73 30.40
CA LYS A 156 33.48 2.51 30.88
C LYS A 156 33.14 3.45 32.04
N GLY A 157 31.90 3.45 32.53
CA GLY A 157 31.43 4.27 33.66
C GLY A 157 30.82 5.62 33.26
N TYR A 158 30.54 5.84 31.98
CA TYR A 158 29.89 7.06 31.48
C TYR A 158 28.40 6.80 31.25
N HIS A 159 27.53 7.44 32.05
CA HIS A 159 26.10 7.12 32.08
C HIS A 159 25.18 8.28 31.73
N ASP A 160 25.70 9.49 31.51
CA ASP A 160 24.88 10.66 31.18
C ASP A 160 24.74 10.78 29.65
N ASP A 161 23.65 10.19 29.14
CA ASP A 161 23.30 10.21 27.72
C ASP A 161 23.28 11.63 27.11
N SER A 162 23.00 12.67 27.90
CA SER A 162 22.95 14.06 27.41
C SER A 162 24.31 14.56 26.89
N LYS A 163 25.39 13.89 27.29
CA LYS A 163 26.78 14.18 26.90
C LYS A 163 27.25 13.34 25.71
N LEU A 164 26.48 12.34 25.30
CA LEU A 164 26.77 11.52 24.12
C LEU A 164 26.52 12.33 22.84
N ARG A 165 27.47 12.24 21.92
CA ARG A 165 27.45 12.83 20.59
C ARG A 165 27.73 11.74 19.57
N ARG A 166 27.04 11.76 18.44
CA ARG A 166 27.27 10.84 17.32
C ARG A 166 27.50 11.64 16.04
N THR A 167 28.59 11.32 15.37
CA THR A 167 28.90 11.80 14.02
C THR A 167 28.73 10.65 13.05
N MET A 168 27.81 10.81 12.10
CA MET A 168 27.46 9.86 11.05
C MET A 168 28.23 10.31 9.81
N LYS A 169 29.31 9.62 9.47
CA LYS A 169 30.21 9.96 8.36
C LYS A 169 29.79 9.15 7.14
N VAL A 170 29.28 9.83 6.12
CA VAL A 170 28.95 9.25 4.82
C VAL A 170 30.06 9.65 3.86
N THR A 171 30.83 8.67 3.40
CA THR A 171 31.93 8.88 2.45
C THR A 171 31.51 8.38 1.08
N ILE A 172 31.61 9.24 0.06
CA ILE A 172 31.34 8.90 -1.33
C ILE A 172 32.66 9.01 -2.11
N GLU A 173 33.24 7.88 -2.48
CA GLU A 173 34.48 7.79 -3.24
C GLU A 173 34.16 7.53 -4.73
N LYS A 174 34.74 8.33 -5.62
CA LYS A 174 34.62 8.09 -7.07
C LYS A 174 35.71 7.14 -7.53
N LEU A 175 35.33 5.92 -7.91
CA LEU A 175 36.26 4.89 -8.38
C LEU A 175 36.62 5.05 -9.86
N ALA A 176 35.62 5.38 -10.69
CA ALA A 176 35.77 5.59 -12.14
C ALA A 176 34.59 6.44 -12.67
N ASP A 177 34.48 6.60 -13.99
CA ASP A 177 33.32 7.26 -14.59
C ASP A 177 32.02 6.50 -14.24
N LYS A 178 31.08 7.21 -13.60
CA LYS A 178 29.83 6.65 -13.06
C LYS A 178 30.01 5.47 -12.10
N GLN A 179 31.18 5.30 -11.49
CA GLN A 179 31.41 4.26 -10.50
C GLN A 179 31.73 4.91 -9.16
N TYR A 180 30.91 4.59 -8.16
CA TYR A 180 30.94 5.21 -6.84
C TYR A 180 30.98 4.14 -5.76
N LYS A 181 31.75 4.38 -4.70
CA LYS A 181 31.68 3.60 -3.48
C LYS A 181 31.12 4.49 -2.38
N VAL A 182 30.10 4.01 -1.69
CA VAL A 182 29.50 4.69 -0.54
C VAL A 182 29.84 3.90 0.71
N SER A 183 30.44 4.56 1.68
CA SER A 183 30.80 3.97 2.98
C SER A 183 30.22 4.81 4.11
N VAL A 184 29.74 4.16 5.17
CA VAL A 184 29.13 4.83 6.32
C VAL A 184 29.82 4.38 7.60
N GLU A 185 30.28 5.36 8.36
CA GLU A 185 30.93 5.16 9.65
C GLU A 185 30.24 6.02 10.71
N TYR A 186 30.08 5.49 11.90
CA TYR A 186 29.67 6.23 13.07
C TYR A 186 30.87 6.49 13.96
N GLU A 187 30.95 7.70 14.47
CA GLU A 187 31.89 8.08 15.51
C GLU A 187 31.09 8.57 16.71
N TYR A 188 31.28 7.91 17.85
CA TYR A 188 30.65 8.33 19.10
C TYR A 188 31.68 9.01 20.00
N THR A 189 31.32 10.17 20.53
CA THR A 189 32.11 10.90 21.53
C THR A 189 31.25 11.24 22.74
N TYR A 190 31.89 11.49 23.87
CA TYR A 190 31.23 11.85 25.12
C TYR A 190 31.88 13.12 25.70
N ASP A 191 31.06 14.15 25.96
CA ASP A 191 31.44 15.42 26.61
C ASP A 191 32.74 16.06 26.07
N GLY A 192 32.88 16.15 24.74
CA GLY A 192 34.06 16.78 24.13
C GLY A 192 35.37 16.01 24.30
N CYS A 193 35.30 14.70 24.61
CA CYS A 193 36.32 13.64 24.61
C CYS A 193 36.76 13.15 26.00
N ILE A 194 36.72 11.82 26.21
CA ILE A 194 37.77 11.05 26.92
C ILE A 194 38.05 9.70 26.21
N GLU A 195 37.08 9.09 25.52
CA GLU A 195 37.31 7.97 24.60
C GLU A 195 36.39 8.12 23.38
N THR A 196 36.76 7.54 22.24
CA THR A 196 36.00 7.60 20.98
C THR A 196 35.84 6.19 20.44
N LEU A 197 34.62 5.83 20.02
CA LEU A 197 34.35 4.55 19.34
C LEU A 197 33.99 4.84 17.87
N PRO A 198 34.91 4.58 16.93
CA PRO A 198 34.57 4.51 15.52
C PRO A 198 33.94 3.15 15.20
N LEU A 199 32.89 3.15 14.39
CA LEU A 199 32.18 1.96 13.94
C LEU A 199 31.87 2.10 12.45
N HIS A 200 32.46 1.25 11.61
CA HIS A 200 32.07 1.13 10.21
C HIS A 200 30.88 0.16 10.10
N ILE A 201 29.80 0.56 9.42
CA ILE A 201 28.55 -0.23 9.37
C ILE A 201 28.11 -0.64 7.97
N TYR A 202 28.58 0.08 6.95
CA TYR A 202 28.06 -0.10 5.59
C TYR A 202 29.09 0.33 4.58
N GLU A 203 29.23 -0.48 3.53
CA GLU A 203 30.01 -0.18 2.35
C GLU A 203 29.34 -0.85 1.14
N GLU A 204 29.09 -0.08 0.09
CA GLU A 204 28.51 -0.58 -1.17
C GLU A 204 29.13 0.13 -2.37
N THR A 205 29.25 -0.59 -3.49
CA THR A 205 29.79 -0.07 -4.75
C THR A 205 28.72 -0.06 -5.82
N PHE A 206 28.54 1.10 -6.45
CA PHE A 206 27.60 1.37 -7.52
C PHE A 206 28.36 1.47 -8.84
N MET A 207 28.05 0.59 -9.79
CA MET A 207 28.82 0.45 -11.04
C MET A 207 28.27 1.27 -12.21
N ASN A 208 27.07 1.87 -12.08
CA ASN A 208 26.33 2.49 -13.18
C ASN A 208 25.71 3.86 -12.81
N GLY A 209 26.34 4.58 -11.90
CA GLY A 209 25.87 5.86 -11.37
C GLY A 209 25.32 5.76 -9.96
N LEU A 210 25.16 6.92 -9.33
CA LEU A 210 24.61 7.07 -7.99
C LEU A 210 23.70 8.31 -8.03
N ASP A 211 22.39 8.09 -7.93
CA ASP A 211 21.39 9.14 -8.15
C ASP A 211 20.83 9.65 -6.82
N CYS A 212 20.63 8.74 -5.86
CA CYS A 212 19.97 9.03 -4.59
C CYS A 212 20.63 8.27 -3.44
N ILE A 213 20.68 8.91 -2.28
CA ILE A 213 21.12 8.32 -1.03
C ILE A 213 20.03 8.54 0.02
N TYR A 214 19.42 7.46 0.50
CA TYR A 214 18.45 7.45 1.59
C TYR A 214 19.12 7.05 2.90
N PHE A 215 19.03 7.91 3.89
CA PHE A 215 19.59 7.71 5.21
C PHE A 215 18.50 7.69 6.28
N TYR A 216 18.22 6.51 6.79
CA TYR A 216 17.34 6.29 7.93
C TYR A 216 18.17 6.26 9.20
N TYR A 217 17.90 7.18 10.12
CA TYR A 217 18.59 7.22 11.41
C TYR A 217 17.59 7.30 12.56
N GLN A 218 17.93 6.70 13.69
CA GLN A 218 17.21 6.89 14.94
C GLN A 218 17.93 8.00 15.73
N PRO A 219 17.29 9.14 16.01
CA PRO A 219 17.93 10.22 16.74
C PRO A 219 18.38 9.81 18.14
N LEU A 220 19.54 10.31 18.55
CA LEU A 220 19.92 10.24 19.96
C LEU A 220 18.95 11.08 20.80
N THR A 221 18.57 10.55 21.96
CA THR A 221 17.77 11.27 22.97
C THR A 221 18.41 12.57 23.45
N SER A 222 19.74 12.69 23.31
CA SER A 222 20.49 13.91 23.61
C SER A 222 20.32 15.01 22.57
N GLY A 223 19.81 14.68 21.36
CA GLY A 223 19.57 15.63 20.29
C GLY A 223 20.81 16.25 19.67
N ASN A 224 21.99 15.61 19.81
CA ASN A 224 23.27 16.11 19.32
C ASN A 224 23.90 15.15 18.30
N ASP A 225 23.14 14.88 17.23
CA ASP A 225 23.63 14.11 16.10
C ASP A 225 24.26 15.05 15.07
N THR A 226 25.34 14.62 14.43
CA THR A 226 25.95 15.29 13.28
C THR A 226 26.00 14.31 12.11
N LEU A 227 25.47 14.68 10.95
CA LEU A 227 25.68 13.99 9.68
C LEU A 227 26.80 14.72 8.94
N LYS A 228 27.96 14.07 8.81
CA LYS A 228 29.09 14.56 8.03
C LYS A 228 29.15 13.81 6.73
N ILE A 229 28.93 14.50 5.62
CA ILE A 229 29.08 13.95 4.28
C ILE A 229 30.45 14.34 3.79
N THR A 230 31.22 13.39 3.31
CA THR A 230 32.50 13.62 2.65
C THR A 230 32.40 12.99 1.28
N CYS A 231 32.86 13.69 0.26
CA CYS A 231 32.93 13.13 -1.07
C CYS A 231 34.19 13.62 -1.74
N ASP A 232 34.76 12.77 -2.57
CA ASP A 232 35.81 13.17 -3.50
C ASP A 232 35.25 14.10 -4.57
N THR A 233 36.06 14.46 -5.57
CA THR A 233 35.64 15.33 -6.68
C THR A 233 34.47 14.70 -7.46
N VAL A 234 33.23 15.09 -7.13
CA VAL A 234 32.05 14.80 -7.94
C VAL A 234 32.11 15.71 -9.18
N PRO A 235 31.93 15.17 -10.40
CA PRO A 235 31.75 16.02 -11.58
C PRO A 235 30.54 16.94 -11.37
N ALA A 236 30.64 18.21 -11.75
CA ALA A 236 29.55 19.19 -11.61
C ALA A 236 28.22 18.79 -12.31
N THR A 237 28.23 17.75 -13.14
CA THR A 237 27.07 17.19 -13.86
C THR A 237 26.38 16.05 -13.14
N ASP A 238 27.03 15.41 -12.15
CA ASP A 238 26.47 14.30 -11.39
C ASP A 238 25.86 14.87 -10.11
N HIS A 239 24.54 14.99 -10.10
CA HIS A 239 23.78 15.45 -8.94
C HIS A 239 23.33 14.24 -8.12
N ILE A 240 23.75 14.18 -6.85
CA ILE A 240 23.33 13.13 -5.90
C ILE A 240 22.33 13.76 -4.93
N ASN A 241 21.12 13.21 -4.87
CA ASN A 241 20.10 13.65 -3.93
C ASN A 241 20.26 12.95 -2.58
N PHE A 242 20.25 13.72 -1.50
CA PHE A 242 20.33 13.19 -0.14
C PHE A 242 18.97 13.25 0.56
N PHE A 243 18.51 12.09 1.03
CA PHE A 243 17.25 11.93 1.74
C PHE A 243 17.53 11.52 3.18
N VAL A 244 17.39 12.44 4.12
CA VAL A 244 17.66 12.17 5.55
C VAL A 244 16.36 12.05 6.33
N ILE A 245 16.17 10.89 6.97
CA ILE A 245 14.88 10.46 7.52
C ILE A 245 15.07 9.99 8.97
N SER A 246 14.40 10.67 9.91
CA SER A 246 14.31 10.18 11.28
C SER A 246 13.29 9.04 11.40
N THR A 247 13.68 7.93 12.03
CA THR A 247 12.77 6.81 12.34
C THR A 247 11.97 7.03 13.63
N ASP A 248 12.39 7.98 14.48
CA ASP A 248 11.68 8.37 15.70
C ASP A 248 11.29 9.85 15.64
N THR A 249 9.99 10.09 15.48
CA THR A 249 9.41 11.42 15.36
C THR A 249 9.06 12.05 16.70
N SER A 250 9.23 11.32 17.81
CA SER A 250 8.95 11.81 19.16
C SER A 250 10.07 12.66 19.75
N VAL A 251 11.27 12.59 19.17
CA VAL A 251 12.47 13.32 19.63
C VAL A 251 12.66 14.57 18.79
N SER A 252 12.65 15.74 19.43
CA SER A 252 13.06 17.01 18.80
C SER A 252 14.59 17.08 18.73
N SER A 253 15.22 16.24 17.92
CA SER A 253 16.68 16.21 17.79
C SER A 253 17.18 17.28 16.84
N GLN A 254 18.23 18.02 17.22
CA GLN A 254 18.97 18.88 16.31
C GLN A 254 20.01 18.02 15.58
N LEU A 255 19.67 17.53 14.39
CA LEU A 255 20.70 16.99 13.50
C LEU A 255 21.46 18.18 12.89
N THR A 256 22.79 18.11 12.91
CA THR A 256 23.66 19.07 12.22
C THR A 256 24.19 18.42 10.95
N ILE A 257 24.14 19.09 9.79
CA ILE A 257 24.68 18.56 8.52
C ILE A 257 25.93 19.34 8.12
N ASP A 258 27.05 18.63 7.96
CA ASP A 258 28.34 19.11 7.45
C ASP A 258 28.57 18.46 6.08
N CYS A 259 28.54 19.24 4.98
CA CYS A 259 28.69 18.74 3.61
C CYS A 259 29.56 19.68 2.75
N PRO A 260 30.46 19.16 1.89
CA PRO A 260 31.25 19.98 0.97
C PRO A 260 30.38 20.80 0.02
N THR A 261 30.72 22.08 -0.13
CA THR A 261 30.01 23.05 -0.98
C THR A 261 29.92 22.63 -2.46
N ASP A 262 30.87 21.83 -2.93
CA ASP A 262 30.99 21.46 -4.34
C ASP A 262 30.04 20.32 -4.77
N LEU A 263 29.43 19.61 -3.82
CA LEU A 263 28.28 18.71 -4.10
C LEU A 263 26.97 19.48 -4.24
N CYS A 264 26.95 20.75 -3.80
CA CYS A 264 25.72 21.47 -3.48
C CYS A 264 25.22 22.41 -4.57
N GLY A 265 25.90 22.51 -5.73
CA GLY A 265 25.48 23.36 -6.85
C GLY A 265 25.02 24.77 -6.43
N SER A 266 24.12 25.38 -7.20
CA SER A 266 23.37 26.59 -6.79
C SER A 266 22.00 26.27 -6.19
N ALA A 267 21.64 24.98 -6.06
CA ALA A 267 20.38 24.48 -5.54
C ALA A 267 20.69 23.33 -4.57
N SER A 268 20.18 23.41 -3.34
CA SER A 268 20.50 22.49 -2.25
C SER A 268 20.06 21.05 -2.58
N PRO A 269 20.97 20.05 -2.68
CA PRO A 269 20.62 18.66 -3.03
C PRO A 269 20.02 17.87 -1.84
N PHE A 270 19.63 18.57 -0.78
CA PHE A 270 19.23 18.00 0.50
C PHE A 270 17.72 18.03 0.68
N TYR A 271 17.14 16.84 0.76
CA TYR A 271 15.72 16.63 0.99
C TYR A 271 15.55 15.94 2.35
N MET A 272 14.94 16.63 3.32
CA MET A 272 14.87 16.13 4.70
C MET A 272 13.44 15.78 5.09
N VAL A 273 13.26 14.69 5.83
CA VAL A 273 11.98 14.37 6.46
C VAL A 273 12.12 14.56 7.96
N HIS A 274 11.63 15.71 8.43
CA HIS A 274 11.53 16.19 9.83
C HIS A 274 12.67 17.05 10.39
N ASN A 275 12.38 17.70 11.54
CA ASN A 275 13.08 18.83 12.18
C ASN A 275 14.61 18.66 12.31
N VAL A 276 15.37 19.37 11.47
CA VAL A 276 16.84 19.41 11.44
C VAL A 276 17.29 20.87 11.31
N ASN A 277 18.39 21.27 11.98
CA ASN A 277 18.94 22.63 11.93
C ASN A 277 20.32 22.61 11.25
N PHE A 278 20.53 23.41 10.20
CA PHE A 278 21.86 23.55 9.59
C PHE A 278 22.77 24.46 10.44
N SER A 279 24.02 24.07 10.64
CA SER A 279 25.03 24.92 11.30
C SER A 279 25.88 25.73 10.32
N ASP A 280 25.88 25.41 9.03
CA ASP A 280 26.94 25.83 8.11
C ASP A 280 26.51 26.82 7.02
N GLY A 281 25.69 27.82 7.38
CA GLY A 281 25.36 28.95 6.48
C GLY A 281 24.50 28.61 5.25
N HIS A 282 24.18 27.34 5.02
CA HIS A 282 23.14 26.92 4.08
C HIS A 282 21.79 27.41 4.60
N SER A 283 21.15 28.30 3.86
CA SER A 283 19.80 28.78 4.18
C SER A 283 18.84 27.59 4.13
N ASN A 284 18.07 27.42 5.20
CA ASN A 284 16.94 26.52 5.28
C ASN A 284 16.10 26.55 3.99
N GLU A 285 16.34 25.62 3.08
CA GLU A 285 15.19 24.98 2.46
C GLU A 285 14.75 23.97 3.52
N VAL A 286 13.94 24.47 4.48
CA VAL A 286 13.01 23.61 5.19
C VAL A 286 12.41 22.75 4.09
N ALA A 287 12.74 21.46 4.07
CA ALA A 287 12.19 20.54 3.12
C ALA A 287 10.69 20.78 3.11
N THR A 288 10.22 21.41 2.04
CA THR A 288 8.80 21.67 1.87
C THR A 288 8.21 20.27 1.84
N ALA A 289 7.49 19.92 2.90
CA ALA A 289 7.04 18.57 3.14
C ALA A 289 6.49 17.96 1.84
N ALA A 290 6.93 16.76 1.51
CA ALA A 290 6.36 15.90 0.49
C ALA A 290 6.66 16.20 -1.00
N GLY A 291 7.59 17.09 -1.36
CA GLY A 291 7.99 17.28 -2.77
C GLY A 291 8.67 16.04 -3.40
N ASP A 292 9.74 15.56 -2.76
CA ASP A 292 10.71 14.68 -3.43
C ASP A 292 10.56 13.19 -3.09
N PHE A 293 9.86 12.90 -2.00
CA PHE A 293 9.46 11.53 -1.63
C PHE A 293 8.29 11.02 -2.41
N PHE A 294 7.56 11.89 -3.07
CA PHE A 294 6.35 11.55 -3.76
C PHE A 294 6.56 11.84 -5.25
N GLU A 295 6.06 10.98 -6.11
CA GLU A 295 5.97 11.36 -7.51
C GLU A 295 4.83 12.37 -7.60
N GLU A 296 5.05 13.49 -8.28
CA GLU A 296 3.96 14.12 -9.02
C GLU A 296 3.60 13.21 -10.20
N GLU A 297 3.21 11.96 -9.92
CA GLU A 297 2.15 11.41 -10.73
C GLU A 297 0.90 12.06 -10.17
N THR A 298 0.45 13.11 -10.86
CA THR A 298 -0.95 13.49 -10.82
C THR A 298 -1.75 12.29 -11.33
N LYS A 299 -2.01 11.31 -10.45
CA LYS A 299 -3.08 10.37 -10.68
C LYS A 299 -4.34 11.07 -10.28
N ASP A 300 -5.06 11.45 -11.30
CA ASP A 300 -6.20 12.33 -11.22
C ASP A 300 -7.21 11.87 -10.19
N ARG A 301 -7.41 10.57 -9.83
CA ARG A 301 -8.28 10.10 -8.70
C ARG A 301 -8.03 8.64 -8.28
N LEU A 302 -8.06 8.29 -6.97
CA LEU A 302 -7.99 6.87 -6.50
C LEU A 302 -9.22 6.44 -5.70
N TYR A 303 -10.11 5.67 -6.35
CA TYR A 303 -11.37 5.21 -5.81
C TYR A 303 -11.38 3.71 -5.53
N ARG A 304 -12.07 3.31 -4.46
CA ARG A 304 -12.64 1.98 -4.35
C ARG A 304 -14.01 1.99 -5.01
N VAL A 305 -14.16 1.21 -6.07
CA VAL A 305 -15.43 0.97 -6.74
C VAL A 305 -16.00 -0.33 -6.22
N THR A 306 -17.20 -0.28 -5.64
CA THR A 306 -17.96 -1.46 -5.22
C THR A 306 -19.25 -1.53 -6.03
N VAL A 307 -19.48 -2.67 -6.68
CA VAL A 307 -20.69 -2.96 -7.44
C VAL A 307 -21.50 -4.01 -6.70
N LYS A 308 -22.74 -3.67 -6.34
CA LYS A 308 -23.72 -4.58 -5.74
C LYS A 308 -24.81 -4.87 -6.75
N VAL A 309 -25.16 -6.14 -6.91
CA VAL A 309 -26.21 -6.57 -7.83
C VAL A 309 -27.33 -7.26 -7.07
N THR A 310 -28.54 -6.75 -7.23
CA THR A 310 -29.78 -7.34 -6.72
C THR A 310 -30.70 -7.70 -7.89
N ARG A 311 -31.68 -8.57 -7.65
CA ARG A 311 -32.74 -8.83 -8.64
C ARG A 311 -33.80 -7.73 -8.55
N ALA A 312 -34.31 -7.27 -9.69
CA ALA A 312 -35.27 -6.16 -9.74
C ALA A 312 -36.59 -6.47 -8.99
N ASN A 313 -36.99 -7.74 -8.96
CA ASN A 313 -38.24 -8.20 -8.33
C ASN A 313 -38.04 -8.85 -6.94
N ASP A 314 -36.85 -8.72 -6.33
CA ASP A 314 -36.61 -9.30 -5.00
C ASP A 314 -37.06 -8.33 -3.91
N VAL A 315 -38.13 -8.70 -3.20
CA VAL A 315 -38.76 -7.90 -2.15
C VAL A 315 -37.80 -7.61 -0.99
N ASN A 316 -36.80 -8.46 -0.76
CA ASN A 316 -35.85 -8.32 0.33
C ASN A 316 -34.57 -7.57 -0.07
N ASN A 317 -34.46 -7.08 -1.31
CA ASN A 317 -33.24 -6.50 -1.86
C ASN A 317 -32.00 -7.38 -1.61
N LYS A 318 -32.16 -8.71 -1.70
CA LYS A 318 -31.06 -9.64 -1.51
C LYS A 318 -29.94 -9.35 -2.51
N VAL A 319 -28.73 -9.21 -2.01
CA VAL A 319 -27.52 -9.08 -2.82
C VAL A 319 -27.13 -10.46 -3.34
N TYR A 320 -27.09 -10.61 -4.66
CA TYR A 320 -26.71 -11.86 -5.33
C TYR A 320 -25.24 -11.88 -5.76
N ALA A 321 -24.66 -10.70 -5.99
CA ALA A 321 -23.24 -10.53 -6.24
C ALA A 321 -22.77 -9.17 -5.70
N GLU A 322 -21.57 -9.16 -5.15
CA GLU A 322 -20.85 -7.95 -4.76
C GLU A 322 -19.40 -8.09 -5.21
N MET A 323 -18.91 -7.07 -5.91
CA MET A 323 -17.52 -7.02 -6.38
C MET A 323 -16.93 -5.67 -6.01
N SER A 324 -15.66 -5.65 -5.63
CA SER A 324 -14.94 -4.42 -5.39
C SER A 324 -13.61 -4.41 -6.12
N SER A 325 -13.17 -3.23 -6.54
CA SER A 325 -11.88 -3.01 -7.18
C SER A 325 -11.35 -1.64 -6.82
N ALA A 326 -10.03 -1.47 -6.85
CA ALA A 326 -9.41 -0.15 -6.81
C ALA A 326 -9.23 0.35 -8.25
N LYS A 327 -9.48 1.64 -8.46
CA LYS A 327 -9.28 2.32 -9.73
C LYS A 327 -8.50 3.60 -9.50
N GLY A 328 -7.40 3.75 -10.23
CA GLY A 328 -6.73 5.03 -10.45
C GLY A 328 -7.23 5.66 -11.76
N GLU A 329 -7.47 6.95 -11.75
CA GLU A 329 -7.62 7.78 -12.96
C GLU A 329 -6.29 8.48 -13.22
N ASN A 330 -5.92 8.60 -14.49
CA ASN A 330 -4.81 9.40 -14.99
C ASN A 330 -5.38 10.60 -15.73
#